data_AF-A0A4U9DB23-F1
#
_entry.id   AF-A0A4U9DB23-F1
#
_cell.length_a   1.000
_cell.length_b   1.000
_cell.length_c   1.000
_cell.angle_alpha   90.00
_cell.angle_beta   90.00
_cell.angle_gamma   90.00
#
_symmetry.space_group_name_H-M   'P 1'
#
loop_
_entity.id
_entity.type
_entity.pdbx_description
1 polymer ?
#
loop_
_entity_poly.entity_id
_entity_poly.type
_entity_poly.pdbx_seq_one_letter_code
_entity_poly.pdbx_strand_id
1 'polypeptide(L)'
;MLSSDARVQRNGRHETVATRELVPGDIVILRAGDRVPADMRLIETHSLRVEEAILTGESTVVDKTTDALQGELPLGDRTNMLFSGTTISRRCRRGRGDRHGPADRARPYQPDDGGD
;
A
#
# COMPACT_ATOMS: atom_id res chain seq x y z
N MET A 1 19.02 2.45 -13.75
CA MET A 1 18.74 1.04 -13.37
C MET A 1 18.27 1.04 -11.93
N LEU A 2 16.95 1.09 -11.72
CA LEU A 2 16.30 0.90 -10.42
C LEU A 2 15.19 -0.11 -10.69
N SER A 3 15.57 -1.38 -10.82
CA SER A 3 14.64 -2.49 -10.94
C SER A 3 14.00 -2.70 -9.57
N SER A 4 13.02 -1.86 -9.22
CA SER A 4 12.17 -2.12 -8.06
C SER A 4 11.21 -3.21 -8.48
N ASP A 5 11.56 -4.45 -8.15
CA ASP A 5 10.64 -5.57 -8.27
C ASP A 5 9.66 -5.53 -7.09
N ALA A 6 8.38 -5.74 -7.39
CA ALA A 6 7.30 -5.77 -6.41
C ALA A 6 6.75 -7.19 -6.30
N ARG A 7 6.47 -7.63 -5.07
CA ARG A 7 5.84 -8.93 -4.84
C ARG A 7 4.34 -8.75 -4.90
N VAL A 8 3.68 -9.36 -5.88
CA VAL A 8 2.23 -9.33 -6.05
C VAL A 8 1.62 -10.69 -5.79
N GLN A 9 0.33 -10.70 -5.45
CA GLN A 9 -0.49 -11.89 -5.39
C GLN A 9 -1.56 -11.79 -6.48
N ARG A 10 -1.46 -12.62 -7.53
CA ARG A 10 -2.46 -12.75 -8.59
C ARG A 10 -2.97 -14.20 -8.62
N ASN A 11 -4.28 -14.39 -8.76
CA ASN A 11 -4.90 -15.72 -8.81
C ASN A 11 -4.46 -16.65 -7.65
N GLY A 12 -4.31 -16.09 -6.45
CA GLY A 12 -3.84 -16.81 -5.26
C GLY A 12 -2.35 -17.15 -5.23
N ARG A 13 -1.58 -16.87 -6.28
CA ARG A 13 -0.14 -17.17 -6.39
C ARG A 13 0.70 -15.91 -6.17
N HIS A 14 1.80 -16.05 -5.45
CA HIS A 14 2.78 -14.97 -5.30
C HIS A 14 3.70 -14.91 -6.52
N GLU A 15 3.80 -13.74 -7.13
CA GLU A 15 4.67 -13.45 -8.25
C GLU A 15 5.53 -12.23 -7.93
N THR A 16 6.72 -12.17 -8.51
CA THR A 16 7.55 -10.97 -8.47
C THR A 16 7.49 -10.34 -9.85
N VAL A 17 6.95 -9.12 -9.93
CA VAL A 17 6.81 -8.38 -11.18
C VAL A 17 7.57 -7.06 -11.08
N ALA A 18 8.02 -6.53 -12.21
CA ALA A 18 8.62 -5.21 -12.20
C ALA A 18 7.56 -4.18 -11.78
N THR A 19 7.93 -3.14 -11.01
CA THR A 19 7.01 -2.07 -10.58
C THR A 19 6.21 -1.45 -11.74
N ARG A 20 6.82 -1.35 -12.93
CA ARG A 20 6.18 -0.85 -14.17
C ARG A 20 5.08 -1.75 -14.73
N GLU A 21 5.07 -3.03 -14.35
CA GLU A 21 4.10 -4.05 -14.78
C GLU A 21 2.95 -4.24 -13.78
N LEU A 22 2.97 -3.49 -12.66
CA LEU A 22 1.84 -3.44 -11.74
C LEU A 22 0.62 -2.89 -12.47
N VAL A 23 -0.56 -3.44 -12.21
CA VAL A 23 -1.83 -2.94 -12.74
C VAL A 23 -2.85 -2.78 -11.62
N PRO A 24 -3.87 -1.91 -11.77
CA PRO A 24 -4.97 -1.86 -10.82
C PRO A 24 -5.60 -3.24 -10.63
N GLY A 25 -5.82 -3.64 -9.37
CA GLY A 25 -6.25 -4.99 -8.99
C GLY A 25 -5.12 -5.91 -8.52
N ASP A 26 -3.85 -5.54 -8.71
CA ASP A 26 -2.73 -6.30 -8.16
C ASP A 26 -2.61 -6.10 -6.65
N ILE A 27 -2.59 -7.22 -5.92
CA ILE A 27 -2.37 -7.20 -4.47
C ILE A 27 -0.86 -7.23 -4.20
N VAL A 28 -0.27 -6.08 -3.90
CA VAL A 28 1.16 -5.98 -3.57
C VAL A 28 1.38 -6.33 -2.10
N ILE A 29 2.35 -7.20 -1.84
CA ILE A 29 2.77 -7.63 -0.50
C ILE A 29 3.99 -6.81 -0.09
N LEU A 30 3.84 -6.06 1.00
CA LEU A 30 4.86 -5.17 1.52
C LEU A 30 5.40 -5.68 2.85
N ARG A 31 6.72 -5.55 3.02
CA ARG A 31 7.46 -5.92 4.22
C ARG A 31 8.23 -4.73 4.78
N ALA A 32 8.64 -4.86 6.04
CA ALA A 32 9.57 -3.94 6.69
C ALA A 32 10.82 -3.69 5.82
N GLY A 33 11.08 -2.42 5.51
CA GLY A 33 12.20 -1.99 4.67
C GLY A 33 11.91 -1.94 3.18
N ASP A 34 10.74 -2.42 2.72
CA ASP A 34 10.36 -2.30 1.32
C ASP A 34 10.00 -0.84 0.99
N ARG A 35 10.30 -0.46 -0.26
CA ARG A 35 9.83 0.81 -0.81
C ARG A 35 8.48 0.59 -1.48
N VAL A 36 7.55 1.50 -1.27
CA VAL A 36 6.25 1.48 -1.91
C VAL A 36 6.42 1.73 -3.42
N PRO A 37 6.11 0.75 -4.30
CA PRO A 37 6.36 0.84 -5.74
C PRO A 37 5.42 1.79 -6.49
N ALA A 38 4.19 1.95 -6.02
CA ALA A 38 3.16 2.79 -6.62
C ALA A 38 2.19 3.27 -5.53
N ASP A 39 1.37 4.27 -5.84
CA ASP A 39 0.28 4.65 -4.95
C ASP A 39 -0.69 3.47 -4.83
N MET A 40 -0.92 3.05 -3.59
CA MET A 40 -1.70 1.87 -3.28
C MET A 40 -2.60 2.12 -2.10
N ARG A 41 -3.76 1.49 -2.11
CA ARG A 41 -4.64 1.51 -0.96
C ARG A 41 -4.36 0.30 -0.08
N LEU A 42 -4.30 0.49 1.24
CA LEU A 42 -4.18 -0.64 2.15
C LEU A 42 -5.47 -1.46 2.17
N ILE A 43 -5.32 -2.76 1.97
CA ILE A 43 -6.38 -3.76 2.10
C ILE A 43 -6.21 -4.57 3.38
N GLU A 44 -4.96 -4.88 3.75
CA GLU A 44 -4.65 -5.61 4.98
C GLU A 44 -3.39 -5.00 5.62
N THR A 45 -3.40 -4.83 6.92
CA THR A 45 -2.25 -4.33 7.68
C THR A 45 -2.15 -5.00 9.04
N HIS A 46 -0.93 -5.37 9.43
CA HIS A 46 -0.62 -5.85 10.77
C HIS A 46 0.46 -4.94 11.36
N SER A 47 0.03 -3.85 12.01
CA SER A 47 0.90 -2.79 12.55
C SER A 47 1.86 -2.22 11.49
N LEU A 48 1.34 -1.87 10.30
CA LEU A 48 2.12 -1.19 9.26
C LEU A 48 2.42 0.26 9.67
N ARG A 49 3.70 0.60 9.59
CA ARG A 49 4.24 1.93 9.81
C ARG A 49 5.01 2.34 8.59
N VAL A 50 4.81 3.57 8.14
CA VAL A 50 5.41 4.09 6.91
C VAL A 50 6.13 5.39 7.22
N GLU A 51 7.34 5.51 6.70
CA GLU A 51 8.15 6.72 6.78
C GLU A 51 7.80 7.62 5.59
N GLU A 52 7.06 8.69 5.86
CA GLU A 52 6.56 9.63 4.86
C GLU A 52 7.48 10.85 4.70
N ALA A 53 8.76 10.68 5.00
CA ALA A 53 9.79 11.73 4.90
C ALA A 53 9.85 12.41 3.53
N ILE A 54 9.53 11.67 2.47
CA ILE A 54 9.57 12.15 1.07
C ILE A 54 8.37 13.06 0.73
N LEU A 55 7.25 12.94 1.45
CA LEU A 55 6.03 13.70 1.17
C LEU A 55 6.03 15.07 1.85
N THR A 56 6.48 15.13 3.10
CA THR A 56 6.42 16.35 3.93
C THR A 56 7.78 17.01 4.15
N GLY A 57 8.88 16.31 3.85
CA GLY A 57 10.24 16.75 4.17
C GLY A 57 10.62 16.53 5.64
N GLU A 58 9.69 16.05 6.46
CA GLU A 58 9.88 15.72 7.87
C GLU A 58 9.80 14.21 8.05
N SER A 59 10.77 13.62 8.74
CA SER A 59 10.83 12.17 8.95
C SER A 59 9.81 11.71 10.00
N THR A 60 8.54 11.73 9.61
CA THR A 60 7.42 11.27 10.45
C THR A 60 7.04 9.85 10.05
N VAL A 61 6.99 8.98 11.07
CA VAL A 61 6.47 7.62 10.94
C VAL A 61 4.97 7.66 11.20
N VAL A 62 4.17 7.25 10.22
CA VAL A 62 2.71 7.23 10.31
C VAL A 62 2.21 5.79 10.40
N ASP A 63 1.37 5.51 11.39
CA ASP A 63 0.66 4.23 11.50
C ASP A 63 -0.44 4.16 10.43
N LYS A 64 -0.43 3.08 9.63
CA LYS A 64 -1.37 2.87 8.53
C LYS A 64 -2.45 1.87 8.93
N THR A 65 -3.70 2.23 8.65
CA THR A 65 -4.90 1.39 8.89
C THR A 65 -5.61 1.08 7.58
N THR A 66 -6.43 0.05 7.55
CA THR A 66 -7.31 -0.29 6.42
C THR A 66 -8.67 0.39 6.51
N ASP A 67 -8.94 1.09 7.61
CA ASP A 67 -10.24 1.71 7.87
C ASP A 67 -10.59 2.76 6.81
N ALA A 68 -11.89 2.87 6.50
CA ALA A 68 -12.38 3.92 5.64
C ALA A 68 -12.22 5.27 6.34
N LEU A 69 -11.49 6.17 5.71
CA LEU A 69 -11.35 7.55 6.18
C LEU A 69 -12.60 8.35 5.79
N GLN A 70 -13.11 9.14 6.73
CA GLN A 70 -14.27 9.99 6.54
C GLN A 70 -13.84 11.45 6.38
N GLY A 71 -14.37 12.12 5.34
CA GLY A 71 -14.09 13.53 5.05
C GLY A 71 -12.89 13.77 4.12
N GLU A 72 -12.62 15.04 3.85
CA GLU A 72 -11.45 15.47 3.07
C GLU A 72 -10.24 15.61 4.00
N LEU A 73 -9.48 14.53 4.14
CA LEU A 73 -8.23 14.55 4.89
C LEU A 73 -7.05 15.00 4.02
N PRO A 74 -6.11 15.79 4.58
CA PRO A 74 -4.81 16.07 3.97
C PRO A 74 -4.08 14.79 3.59
N LEU A 75 -3.18 14.86 2.60
CA LEU A 75 -2.47 13.66 2.10
C LEU A 75 -1.74 12.88 3.21
N GLY A 76 -1.14 13.57 4.20
CA GLY A 76 -0.46 12.93 5.33
C GLY A 76 -1.38 12.22 6.32
N ASP A 77 -2.64 12.65 6.42
CA ASP A 77 -3.63 12.02 7.31
C ASP A 77 -4.33 10.83 6.64
N ARG A 78 -3.99 10.54 5.37
CA ARG A 78 -4.52 9.38 4.64
C ARG A 78 -3.81 8.09 5.05
N THR A 79 -4.13 7.62 6.25
CA THR A 79 -3.55 6.41 6.85
C THR A 79 -3.96 5.11 6.15
N ASN A 80 -4.97 5.14 5.28
CA ASN A 80 -5.37 4.01 4.44
C ASN A 80 -4.74 3.99 3.05
N MET A 81 -3.84 4.92 2.77
CA MET A 81 -3.09 5.02 1.53
C MET A 81 -1.60 4.87 1.78
N LEU A 82 -0.94 4.21 0.82
CA LEU A 82 0.49 4.13 0.66
C LEU A 82 0.87 4.94 -0.57
N PHE A 83 1.89 5.76 -0.44
CA PHE A 83 2.33 6.64 -1.51
C PHE A 83 3.63 6.15 -2.11
N SER A 84 3.72 6.20 -3.43
CA SER A 84 4.90 5.79 -4.17
C SER A 84 6.16 6.51 -3.66
N GLY A 85 7.22 5.74 -3.45
CA GLY A 85 8.50 6.27 -3.01
C GLY A 85 8.68 6.34 -1.49
N THR A 86 7.61 6.21 -0.69
CA THR A 86 7.70 6.08 0.78
C THR A 86 8.29 4.72 1.17
N THR A 87 8.86 4.63 2.38
CA THR A 87 9.53 3.40 2.85
C THR A 87 8.75 2.82 4.02
N ILE A 88 8.53 1.50 3.99
CA ILE A 88 7.90 0.80 5.09
C ILE A 88 8.90 0.71 6.25
N SER A 89 8.50 1.21 7.42
CA SER A 89 9.34 1.19 8.59
C SER A 89 9.66 -0.24 9.04
N ARG A 90 10.87 -0.44 9.57
CA ARG A 90 11.41 -1.77 9.93
C ARG A 90 10.63 -2.50 11.04
N ARG A 91 9.69 -1.80 11.69
CA ARG A 91 8.86 -2.33 12.79
C ARG A 91 7.52 -2.93 12.32
N CYS A 92 7.25 -2.97 11.01
CA CYS A 92 6.04 -3.60 10.49
C CYS A 92 6.17 -5.13 10.30
N ARG A 93 5.08 -5.87 10.51
CA ARG A 93 4.96 -7.29 10.15
C ARG A 93 4.66 -7.53 8.67
N ARG A 94 3.49 -7.06 8.17
CA ARG A 94 3.06 -7.26 6.77
C ARG A 94 1.95 -6.27 6.40
N GLY A 95 1.98 -5.78 5.16
CA GLY A 95 0.86 -5.06 4.54
C GLY A 95 0.49 -5.67 3.19
N ARG A 96 -0.78 -5.57 2.81
CA ARG A 96 -1.27 -5.79 1.45
C ARG A 96 -1.96 -4.53 0.96
N GLY A 97 -1.68 -4.14 -0.27
CA GLY A 97 -2.41 -3.04 -0.90
C GLY A 97 -2.66 -3.25 -2.38
N ASP A 98 -3.76 -2.71 -2.87
CA ASP A 98 -4.08 -2.67 -4.30
C ASP A 98 -3.55 -1.40 -4.94
N ARG A 99 -3.08 -1.49 -6.19
CA ARG A 99 -2.74 -0.31 -6.98
C ARG A 99 -4.01 0.51 -7.26
N HIS A 100 -4.15 1.64 -6.57
CA HIS A 100 -5.30 2.52 -6.68
C HIS A 100 -5.05 3.59 -7.76
N GLY A 101 -5.97 3.73 -8.71
CA GLY A 101 -5.91 4.84 -9.67
C GLY A 101 -6.27 6.18 -9.02
N PRO A 102 -5.93 7.34 -9.62
CA PRO A 102 -6.16 8.66 -9.03
C PRO A 102 -7.65 9.06 -8.85
N ALA A 103 -8.61 8.20 -9.22
CA ALA A 103 -10.01 8.58 -9.40
C ALA A 103 -11.03 7.93 -8.46
N ASP A 104 -10.69 6.88 -7.70
CA ASP A 104 -11.73 6.12 -7.01
C ASP A 104 -11.96 6.60 -5.56
N ARG A 105 -13.14 7.19 -5.35
CA ARG A 105 -13.70 7.58 -4.07
C ARG A 105 -14.12 6.32 -3.32
N ALA A 106 -13.29 5.89 -2.37
CA ALA A 106 -13.74 5.20 -1.15
C ALA A 106 -14.74 4.04 -1.32
N ARG A 107 -14.62 3.18 -2.34
CA ARG A 107 -15.33 1.89 -2.29
C ARG A 107 -14.72 1.03 -1.20
N PRO A 108 -15.44 0.56 -0.18
CA PRO A 108 -14.87 -0.36 0.80
C PRO A 108 -14.35 -1.60 0.07
N TYR A 109 -13.15 -2.07 0.42
CA TYR A 109 -12.66 -3.36 -0.04
C TYR A 109 -13.62 -4.43 0.51
N GLN A 110 -14.40 -5.05 -0.37
CA GLN A 110 -15.13 -6.27 -0.05
C GLN A 110 -14.15 -7.41 -0.30
N PRO A 111 -13.64 -8.10 0.74
CA PRO A 111 -12.97 -9.37 0.49
C PRO A 111 -13.97 -10.24 -0.28
N ASP A 112 -13.56 -10.76 -1.44
CA ASP A 112 -14.33 -11.83 -2.08
C ASP A 112 -14.45 -12.95 -1.05
N ASP A 113 -15.64 -13.09 -0.46
CA ASP A 113 -16.00 -14.22 0.39
C ASP A 113 -15.96 -15.46 -0.50
N GLY A 114 -14.77 -16.04 -0.65
CA GLY A 114 -14.55 -17.37 -1.19
C GLY A 114 -15.15 -18.38 -0.23
N GLY A 115 -16.47 -18.48 -0.24
CA GLY A 115 -17.25 -19.55 0.36
C GLY A 115 -17.29 -20.76 -0.56
N ASP A 116 -16.87 -21.89 0.01
CA ASP A 116 -16.93 -23.30 -0.40
C ASP A 116 -16.06 -23.77 -1.58
#